data_AF-A0A1A8V8N3-F1
#
_entry.id   AF-A0A1A8V8N3-F1
#
_cell.length_a   1.000
_cell.length_b   1.000
_cell.length_c   1.000
_cell.angle_alpha   90.00
_cell.angle_beta   90.00
_cell.angle_gamma   90.00
#
_symmetry.space_group_name_H-M   'P 1'
#
loop_
_entity.id
_entity.type
_entity.pdbx_description
1 polymer ?
#
loop_
_entity_poly.entity_id
_entity_poly.type
_entity_poly.pdbx_seq_one_letter_code
_entity_poly.pdbx_strand_id
1 'polypeptide(L)'
;MEMQLIELKSSTLWGTKFAELRQQLESTAVHDHGACIFSCWTSLPDRFNCLKNIAQALLTVFGSTYLCEQIFSHMKCVLSASRLTAGHSETCVLLKVTKCEPQITELANAKQGQKSH
;
A
#
# COMPACT_ATOMS: atom_id res chain seq x y z
N MET A 1 23.39 14.24 -7.65
CA MET A 1 22.90 13.35 -6.56
C MET A 1 23.85 13.37 -5.37
N GLU A 2 25.13 13.06 -5.56
CA GLU A 2 26.12 13.05 -4.46
C GLU A 2 26.21 14.38 -3.71
N MET A 3 26.23 15.51 -4.42
CA MET A 3 26.20 16.84 -3.78
C MET A 3 24.95 17.08 -2.93
N GLN A 4 23.77 16.63 -3.38
CA GLN A 4 22.53 16.73 -2.58
C GLN A 4 22.60 15.86 -1.32
N LEU A 5 23.23 14.69 -1.41
CA LEU A 5 23.39 13.79 -0.28
C LEU A 5 24.37 14.35 0.76
N ILE A 6 25.48 14.93 0.30
CA ILE A 6 26.45 15.63 1.15
C ILE A 6 25.78 16.81 1.83
N GLU A 7 25.02 17.62 1.09
CA GLU A 7 24.29 18.77 1.63
C GLU A 7 23.19 18.35 2.62
N LEU A 8 22.44 17.31 2.31
CA LEU A 8 21.41 16.78 3.21
C LEU A 8 22.03 16.27 4.51
N LYS A 9 23.19 15.62 4.43
CA LYS A 9 23.93 15.08 5.59
C LYS A 9 24.60 16.16 6.43
N SER A 10 25.11 17.22 5.80
CA SER A 10 25.73 18.34 6.51
C SER A 10 24.70 19.32 7.08
N SER A 11 23.49 19.32 6.53
CA SER A 11 22.39 20.17 6.99
C SER A 11 21.74 19.61 8.26
N THR A 12 21.48 20.49 9.22
CA THR A 12 20.60 20.19 10.36
C THR A 12 19.15 19.93 9.94
N LEU A 13 18.77 20.32 8.71
CA LEU A 13 17.44 20.15 8.15
C LEU A 13 16.96 18.70 8.24
N TRP A 14 17.78 17.74 7.83
CA TRP A 14 17.39 16.33 7.87
C TRP A 14 17.25 15.82 9.30
N GLY A 15 18.15 16.22 10.19
CA GLY A 15 18.07 15.86 11.61
C GLY A 15 16.76 16.34 12.25
N THR A 16 16.39 17.61 12.01
CA THR A 16 15.14 18.18 12.50
C THR A 16 13.93 17.50 11.87
N LYS A 17 13.89 17.35 10.54
CA LYS A 17 12.79 16.70 9.82
C LYS A 17 12.60 15.25 10.23
N PHE A 18 13.68 14.53 10.48
CA PHE A 18 13.63 13.15 10.94
C PHE A 18 13.08 13.05 12.36
N ALA A 19 13.48 13.95 13.27
CA ALA A 19 12.92 14.01 14.62
C ALA A 19 11.42 14.33 14.61
N GLU A 20 11.00 15.31 13.79
CA GLU A 20 9.58 15.65 13.57
C GLU A 20 8.80 14.45 13.03
N LEU A 21 9.29 13.82 11.97
CA LEU A 21 8.65 12.65 11.36
C LEU A 21 8.51 11.51 12.36
N ARG A 22 9.54 11.23 13.17
CA ARG A 22 9.49 10.18 14.18
C ARG A 22 8.37 10.45 15.21
N GLN A 23 8.27 11.67 15.71
CA GLN A 23 7.22 12.05 16.65
C GLN A 23 5.82 11.96 16.03
N GLN A 24 5.70 12.30 14.74
CA GLN A 24 4.45 12.09 13.99
C GLN A 24 4.11 10.60 13.89
N LEU A 25 5.06 9.74 13.55
CA LEU A 25 4.81 8.29 13.43
C LEU A 25 4.41 7.65 14.76
N GLU A 26 4.94 8.12 15.89
CA GLU A 26 4.58 7.64 17.22
C GLU A 26 3.13 7.99 17.63
N SER A 27 2.58 9.07 17.08
CA SER A 27 1.21 9.54 17.38
C SER A 27 0.17 9.16 16.32
N THR A 28 0.60 8.69 15.14
CA THR A 28 -0.29 8.34 14.03
C THR A 28 -0.48 6.83 13.93
N ALA A 29 -1.65 6.39 13.48
CA ALA A 29 -1.91 4.97 13.26
C ALA A 29 -1.00 4.39 12.15
N VAL A 30 -0.65 3.11 12.27
CA VAL A 30 0.29 2.42 11.36
C VAL A 30 -0.12 2.51 9.89
N HIS A 31 -1.43 2.55 9.60
CA HIS A 31 -1.93 2.65 8.23
C HIS A 31 -1.65 4.02 7.58
N ASP A 32 -1.44 5.07 8.36
CA ASP A 32 -1.16 6.43 7.89
C ASP A 32 0.34 6.73 7.79
N HIS A 33 1.20 5.83 8.30
CA HIS A 33 2.65 6.02 8.32
C HIS A 33 3.22 6.30 6.93
N GLY A 34 2.70 5.61 5.91
CA GLY A 34 3.09 5.82 4.51
C GLY A 34 2.83 7.27 4.04
N ALA A 35 1.67 7.83 4.39
CA ALA A 35 1.31 9.21 4.04
C ALA A 35 2.20 10.22 4.77
N CYS A 36 2.48 10.01 6.06
CA CYS A 36 3.39 10.86 6.85
C CYS A 36 4.80 10.87 6.25
N ILE A 37 5.35 9.69 5.94
CA ILE A 37 6.69 9.57 5.35
C ILE A 37 6.73 10.26 3.98
N PHE A 38 5.73 10.04 3.13
CA PHE A 38 5.64 10.68 1.81
C PHE A 38 5.56 12.22 1.91
N SER A 39 4.73 12.74 2.82
CA SER A 39 4.61 14.18 3.09
C SER A 39 5.94 14.78 3.57
N CYS A 40 6.65 14.09 4.46
CA CYS A 40 7.96 14.53 4.93
C CYS A 40 8.96 14.68 3.77
N TRP A 41 9.08 13.67 2.89
CA TRP A 41 9.98 13.74 1.73
C TRP A 41 9.59 14.81 0.72
N THR A 42 8.29 14.98 0.46
CA THR A 42 7.79 16.01 -0.48
C THR A 42 7.96 17.43 0.05
N SER A 43 8.03 17.62 1.38
CA SER A 43 8.28 18.92 2.02
C SER A 43 9.73 19.42 1.91
N LEU A 44 10.68 18.58 1.47
CA LEU A 44 12.07 19.00 1.32
C LEU A 44 12.22 20.05 0.22
N PRO A 45 13.15 21.02 0.37
CA PRO A 45 13.42 22.03 -0.65
C PRO A 45 13.76 21.44 -2.03
N ASP A 46 13.43 22.18 -3.10
CA ASP A 46 13.59 21.71 -4.49
C ASP A 46 15.03 21.40 -4.89
N ARG A 47 16.02 21.97 -4.18
CA ARG A 47 17.43 21.59 -4.37
C ARG A 47 17.70 20.11 -4.10
N PHE A 48 16.79 19.40 -3.43
CA PHE A 48 16.84 17.95 -3.18
C PHE A 48 15.96 17.13 -4.13
N ASN A 49 15.51 17.68 -5.27
CA ASN A 49 14.59 16.99 -6.18
C ASN A 49 15.05 15.61 -6.65
N CYS A 50 16.36 15.39 -6.86
CA CYS A 50 16.85 14.06 -7.22
C CYS A 50 16.64 13.06 -6.08
N LEU A 51 16.90 13.47 -4.83
CA LEU A 51 16.65 12.63 -3.65
C LEU A 51 15.15 12.38 -3.42
N LYS A 52 14.29 13.40 -3.64
CA LYS A 52 12.83 13.26 -3.54
C LYS A 52 12.31 12.19 -4.52
N ASN A 53 12.79 12.22 -5.77
CA ASN A 53 12.41 11.24 -6.78
C ASN A 53 12.83 9.81 -6.41
N ILE A 54 14.04 9.63 -5.86
CA ILE A 54 14.52 8.32 -5.41
C ILE A 54 13.71 7.83 -4.21
N ALA A 55 13.46 8.69 -3.22
CA ALA A 55 12.64 8.35 -2.07
C ALA A 55 11.23 7.92 -2.50
N GLN A 56 10.62 8.63 -3.44
CA GLN A 56 9.31 8.27 -4.00
C GLN A 56 9.33 6.92 -4.74
N ALA A 57 10.37 6.66 -5.54
CA ALA A 57 10.54 5.37 -6.22
C ALA A 57 10.69 4.22 -5.22
N LEU A 58 11.52 4.40 -4.19
CA LEU A 58 11.71 3.41 -3.12
C LEU A 58 10.41 3.16 -2.35
N LEU A 59 9.71 4.22 -1.94
CA LEU A 59 8.41 4.10 -1.25
C LEU A 59 7.39 3.33 -2.10
N THR A 60 7.37 3.55 -3.41
CA THR A 60 6.48 2.83 -4.33
C THR A 60 6.85 1.35 -4.43
N VAL A 61 8.13 1.02 -4.56
CA VAL A 61 8.60 -0.38 -4.64
C VAL A 61 8.30 -1.13 -3.34
N PHE A 62 8.64 -0.56 -2.18
CA PHE A 62 8.35 -1.17 -0.89
C PHE A 62 6.84 -1.27 -0.63
N GLY A 63 6.08 -0.22 -0.96
CA GLY A 63 4.62 -0.21 -0.82
C GLY A 63 3.96 -1.29 -1.69
N SER A 64 4.36 -1.42 -2.95
CA SER A 64 3.83 -2.46 -3.85
C SER A 64 4.20 -3.87 -3.38
N THR A 65 5.41 -4.07 -2.87
CA THR A 65 5.85 -5.38 -2.34
C THR A 65 5.02 -5.78 -1.12
N TYR A 66 4.84 -4.86 -0.16
CA TYR A 66 4.00 -5.10 1.01
C TYR A 66 2.54 -5.41 0.64
N LEU A 67 1.96 -4.66 -0.31
CA LEU A 67 0.60 -4.92 -0.78
C LEU A 67 0.48 -6.29 -1.45
N CYS A 68 1.45 -6.65 -2.30
CA CYS A 68 1.49 -7.98 -2.92
C CYS A 68 1.56 -9.10 -1.87
N GLU A 69 2.40 -8.96 -0.84
CA GLU A 69 2.49 -9.91 0.26
C GLU A 69 1.19 -10.00 1.07
N GLN A 70 0.57 -8.86 1.37
CA GLN A 70 -0.72 -8.81 2.09
C GLN A 70 -1.84 -9.48 1.28
N ILE A 71 -1.90 -9.19 -0.02
CA ILE A 71 -2.85 -9.84 -0.93
C ILE A 71 -2.60 -11.34 -0.92
N PHE A 72 -1.36 -11.79 -1.17
CA PHE A 72 -1.00 -13.21 -1.22
C PHE A 72 -1.31 -13.96 0.09
N SER A 73 -0.95 -13.37 1.23
CA SER A 73 -1.24 -13.90 2.56
C SER A 73 -2.74 -14.06 2.78
N HIS A 74 -3.52 -13.03 2.43
CA HIS A 74 -4.97 -13.09 2.52
C HIS A 74 -5.57 -14.11 1.56
N MET A 75 -5.04 -14.24 0.34
CA MET A 75 -5.47 -15.28 -0.60
C MET A 75 -5.26 -16.65 0.01
N LYS A 76 -4.07 -16.89 0.57
CA LYS A 76 -3.73 -18.16 1.20
C LYS A 76 -4.69 -18.49 2.33
N CYS A 77 -5.06 -17.50 3.14
CA CYS A 77 -6.09 -17.65 4.18
C CYS A 77 -7.45 -18.04 3.58
N VAL A 78 -7.96 -17.29 2.60
CA VAL A 78 -9.25 -17.55 1.96
C VAL A 78 -9.25 -18.92 1.27
N LEU A 79 -8.24 -19.23 0.45
CA LEU A 79 -8.10 -20.51 -0.25
C LEU A 79 -8.03 -21.69 0.72
N SER A 80 -7.30 -21.56 1.83
CA SER A 80 -7.20 -22.60 2.87
C SER A 80 -8.52 -22.82 3.60
N ALA A 81 -9.30 -21.76 3.85
CA ALA A 81 -10.59 -21.83 4.53
C ALA A 81 -11.73 -22.32 3.62
N SER A 82 -11.64 -22.07 2.30
CA SER A 82 -12.74 -22.30 1.35
C SER A 82 -12.52 -23.43 0.33
N ARG A 83 -11.38 -24.14 0.37
CA ARG A 83 -10.99 -25.23 -0.56
C ARG A 83 -11.09 -24.84 -2.06
N LEU A 84 -10.94 -23.55 -2.38
CA LEU A 84 -11.03 -23.06 -3.75
C LEU A 84 -9.77 -23.45 -4.55
N THR A 85 -9.97 -23.92 -5.78
CA THR A 85 -8.89 -24.27 -6.73
C THR A 85 -8.21 -23.03 -7.31
N ALA A 86 -6.94 -23.18 -7.72
CA ALA A 86 -6.04 -22.09 -8.14
C ALA A 86 -6.62 -21.13 -9.20
N GLY A 87 -7.51 -21.60 -10.08
CA GLY A 87 -8.15 -20.76 -11.11
C GLY A 87 -9.05 -19.64 -10.58
N HIS A 88 -9.51 -19.70 -9.33
CA HIS A 88 -10.34 -18.65 -8.72
C HIS A 88 -9.52 -17.58 -7.98
N SER A 89 -8.20 -17.80 -7.82
CA SER A 89 -7.33 -16.88 -7.08
C SER A 89 -7.14 -15.55 -7.80
N GLU A 90 -6.95 -15.55 -9.12
CA GLU A 90 -6.81 -14.34 -9.95
C GLU A 90 -8.07 -13.47 -9.88
N THR A 91 -9.25 -14.07 -10.01
CA THR A 91 -10.54 -13.36 -9.85
C THR A 91 -10.69 -12.79 -8.44
N CYS A 92 -10.23 -13.50 -7.41
CA CYS A 92 -10.23 -13.01 -6.03
C CYS A 92 -9.27 -11.82 -5.84
N VAL A 93 -8.11 -11.80 -6.52
CA VAL A 93 -7.16 -10.67 -6.48
C VAL A 93 -7.87 -9.46 -7.04
N LEU A 94 -8.42 -9.62 -8.25
CA LEU A 94 -9.07 -8.57 -9.00
C LEU A 94 -10.23 -7.97 -8.19
N LEU A 95 -11.10 -8.81 -7.62
CA LEU A 95 -12.24 -8.36 -6.81
C LEU A 95 -11.83 -7.59 -5.54
N LYS A 96 -10.66 -7.87 -4.96
CA LYS A 96 -10.20 -7.20 -3.74
C LYS A 96 -9.46 -5.89 -4.03
N VAL A 97 -8.78 -5.81 -5.17
CA VAL A 97 -8.02 -4.62 -5.60
C VAL A 97 -8.91 -3.64 -6.36
N THR A 98 -9.96 -4.13 -7.03
CA THR A 98 -11.01 -3.30 -7.61
C THR A 98 -12.09 -3.02 -6.57
N LYS A 99 -12.64 -1.80 -6.57
CA LYS A 99 -13.80 -1.44 -5.75
C LYS A 99 -15.06 -2.03 -6.38
N CYS A 100 -15.16 -3.36 -6.41
CA CYS A 100 -16.31 -4.07 -6.93
C CYS A 100 -17.35 -4.15 -5.81
N GLU A 101 -18.45 -3.40 -5.91
CA GLU A 101 -19.63 -3.65 -5.08
C GLU A 101 -20.34 -4.88 -5.64
N PRO A 102 -20.27 -6.05 -4.98
CA PRO A 102 -20.97 -7.21 -5.50
C PRO A 102 -22.47 -6.96 -5.39
N GLN A 103 -23.19 -7.06 -6.50
CA GLN A 103 -24.66 -7.04 -6.52
C GLN A 103 -25.19 -8.39 -6.01
N ILE A 104 -24.96 -8.66 -4.72
CA ILE A 104 -25.31 -9.93 -4.05
C ILE A 104 -26.82 -10.19 -4.12
N THR A 105 -27.63 -9.13 -4.12
CA THR A 105 -29.09 -9.19 -4.18
C THR A 105 -29.61 -9.74 -5.51
N GLU A 106 -29.02 -9.38 -6.66
CA GLU A 106 -29.41 -9.97 -7.95
C GLU A 106 -29.00 -11.45 -8.05
N LEU A 107 -27.82 -11.79 -7.56
CA LEU A 107 -27.30 -13.16 -7.62
C LEU A 107 -28.09 -14.12 -6.70
N ALA A 108 -28.48 -13.64 -5.51
CA ALA A 108 -29.29 -14.41 -4.56
C ALA A 108 -30.68 -14.73 -5.11
N ASN A 109 -31.32 -13.74 -5.77
CA ASN A 109 -32.63 -13.93 -6.40
C ASN A 109 -32.57 -14.85 -7.63
N ALA A 110 -31.48 -14.81 -8.41
CA ALA A 110 -31.29 -15.68 -9.57
C ALA A 110 -31.11 -17.17 -9.19
N LYS A 111 -30.48 -17.46 -8.03
CA LYS A 111 -30.26 -18.84 -7.55
C LYS A 111 -31.53 -19.53 -7.06
N GLN A 112 -32.52 -18.78 -6.59
CA GLN A 112 -33.75 -19.35 -6.02
C GLN A 112 -34.71 -19.95 -7.08
N GLY A 113 -34.39 -19.79 -8.37
CA GLY A 113 -35.20 -20.28 -9.50
C GLY A 113 -34.87 -21.68 -10.01
N GLN A 114 -33.75 -22.31 -9.63
CA GLN A 114 -33.43 -23.67 -10.10
C GLN A 114 -34.05 -24.71 -9.18
N LYS A 115 -35.31 -25.09 -9.47
CA LYS A 115 -35.87 -26.36 -8.99
C LYS A 115 -35.09 -27.50 -9.67
N SER A 116 -34.43 -28.33 -8.85
CA SER A 116 -33.92 -29.63 -9.29
C SER A 116 -35.07 -30.51 -9.79
N HIS A 117 -34.82 -31.25 -10.87
CA HIS A 117 -35.71 -32.27 -11.42
C HIS A 117 -35.18 -33.66 -11.10
#